data_AF-A0A3D5ICB8-F1
#
_entry.id   AF-A0A3D5ICB8-F1
#
_cell.length_a   1.000
_cell.length_b   1.000
_cell.length_c   1.000
_cell.angle_alpha   90.00
_cell.angle_beta   90.00
_cell.angle_gamma   90.00
#
_symmetry.space_group_name_H-M   'P 1'
#
loop_
_entity.id
_entity.type
_entity.pdbx_description
1 polymer ?
#
loop_
_entity_poly.entity_id
_entity_poly.type
_entity_poly.pdbx_seq_one_letter_code
_entity_poly.pdbx_strand_id
1 'polypeptide(L)'
;MAKRVVYRENDNIDYEERAKYAAMSREDLDKLLKEDDVMILRQLEEAAAPLPEKPEMKVRCVNDTDHIYLKNGKVYSAYHSVTGLFRVTDDSGETFLYSPEDFEIVEEY
;
A
#
# COMPACT_ATOMS: atom_id res chain seq x y z
N MET A 1 32.48 -4.34 -12.98
CA MET A 1 32.25 -5.09 -11.73
C MET A 1 30.74 -5.18 -11.54
N ALA A 2 30.16 -6.36 -11.76
CA ALA A 2 28.72 -6.55 -11.62
C ALA A 2 28.36 -6.65 -10.13
N LYS A 3 27.54 -5.73 -9.62
CA LYS A 3 26.96 -5.84 -8.27
C LYS A 3 26.06 -7.07 -8.25
N ARG A 4 26.49 -8.08 -7.49
CA ARG A 4 25.73 -9.29 -7.23
C ARG A 4 24.65 -8.93 -6.21
N VAL A 5 23.42 -8.80 -6.68
CA VAL A 5 22.24 -8.61 -5.81
C VAL A 5 22.09 -9.90 -5.00
N VAL A 6 22.37 -9.83 -3.70
CA VAL A 6 22.16 -10.93 -2.77
C VAL A 6 20.75 -10.78 -2.24
N TYR A 7 19.82 -11.58 -2.75
CA TYR A 7 18.47 -11.69 -2.20
C TYR A 7 18.59 -12.36 -0.82
N ARG A 8 18.23 -11.64 0.24
CA ARG A 8 18.00 -12.26 1.54
C ARG A 8 16.77 -13.14 1.41
N GLU A 9 16.93 -14.42 1.70
CA GLU A 9 15.84 -15.38 1.79
C GLU A 9 14.96 -14.97 2.98
N ASN A 10 13.85 -14.28 2.70
CA ASN A 10 12.71 -14.24 3.61
C ASN A 10 11.86 -15.47 3.28
N ASP A 11 11.75 -16.38 4.25
CA ASP A 11 11.12 -17.71 4.18
C ASP A 11 9.60 -17.71 3.97
N ASN A 12 9.07 -16.91 3.05
CA ASN A 12 7.64 -17.00 2.70
C ASN A 12 7.27 -16.57 1.28
N ILE A 13 8.23 -16.47 0.34
CA ILE A 13 7.87 -16.40 -1.08
C ILE A 13 7.35 -17.78 -1.48
N ASP A 14 6.07 -17.84 -1.78
CA ASP A 14 5.39 -19.02 -2.32
C ASP A 14 6.24 -19.61 -3.46
N TYR A 15 6.52 -20.92 -3.39
CA TYR A 15 7.40 -21.62 -4.34
C TYR A 15 6.91 -21.40 -5.79
N GLU A 16 5.60 -21.23 -5.97
CA GLU A 16 4.99 -20.91 -7.25
C GLU A 16 5.36 -19.52 -7.78
N GLU A 17 5.39 -18.50 -6.93
CA GLU A 17 5.82 -17.16 -7.34
C GLU A 17 7.29 -17.13 -7.73
N ARG A 18 8.15 -17.80 -6.96
CA ARG A 18 9.58 -17.91 -7.28
C ARG A 18 9.80 -18.62 -8.62
N ALA A 19 9.02 -19.66 -8.91
CA ALA A 19 9.06 -20.38 -10.18
C ALA A 19 8.58 -19.50 -11.35
N LYS A 20 7.55 -18.67 -11.14
CA LYS A 20 7.07 -17.70 -12.16
C LYS A 20 8.17 -16.69 -12.51
N TYR A 21 8.78 -16.02 -11.52
CA TYR A 21 9.85 -15.05 -11.78
C TYR A 21 11.10 -15.69 -12.38
N ALA A 22 11.45 -16.91 -11.98
CA ALA A 22 12.59 -17.64 -12.55
C ALA A 22 12.37 -18.07 -14.01
N ALA A 23 11.10 -18.22 -14.43
CA ALA A 23 10.73 -18.54 -15.80
C ALA A 23 10.58 -17.30 -16.70
N MET A 24 10.51 -16.09 -16.13
CA MET A 24 10.41 -14.84 -16.89
C MET A 24 11.72 -14.51 -17.61
N SER A 25 11.62 -13.86 -18.76
CA SER A 25 12.78 -13.30 -19.43
C SER A 25 13.37 -12.13 -18.61
N ARG A 26 14.65 -11.83 -18.83
CA ARG A 26 15.29 -10.69 -18.16
C ARG A 26 14.64 -9.36 -18.52
N GLU A 27 14.07 -9.25 -19.73
CA GLU A 27 13.36 -8.06 -20.19
C GLU A 27 12.00 -7.89 -19.49
N ASP A 28 11.26 -8.99 -19.32
CA ASP A 28 9.98 -8.96 -18.60
C ASP A 28 10.18 -8.65 -17.11
N LEU A 29 11.24 -9.20 -16.50
CA LEU A 29 11.59 -8.90 -15.11
C LEU A 29 11.97 -7.42 -14.93
N ASP A 30 12.74 -6.85 -15.85
CA ASP A 30 13.11 -5.42 -15.84
C ASP A 30 11.90 -4.50 -16.03
N LYS A 31 10.95 -4.91 -16.87
CA LYS A 31 9.69 -4.19 -17.06
C LYS A 31 8.83 -4.22 -15.79
N LEU A 32 8.68 -5.38 -15.16
CA LEU A 32 7.92 -5.53 -13.92
C LEU A 32 8.54 -4.70 -12.79
N LEU A 33 9.87 -4.75 -12.62
CA LEU A 33 10.58 -3.92 -11.65
C LEU A 33 10.34 -2.41 -11.88
N LYS A 34 10.35 -1.97 -13.14
CA LYS A 34 10.06 -0.57 -13.48
C LYS A 34 8.60 -0.20 -13.19
N GLU A 35 7.65 -1.09 -13.45
CA GLU A 35 6.24 -0.87 -13.15
C GLU A 35 6.01 -0.74 -11.63
N ASP A 36 6.66 -1.60 -10.84
CA ASP A 36 6.65 -1.52 -9.37
C ASP A 36 7.28 -0.22 -8.87
N ASP A 37 8.46 0.15 -9.38
CA ASP A 37 9.12 1.40 -9.02
C ASP A 37 8.22 2.62 -9.31
N VAL A 38 7.55 2.63 -10.46
CA VAL A 38 6.61 3.70 -10.84
C VAL A 38 5.39 3.74 -9.92
N MET A 39 4.83 2.57 -9.56
CA MET A 39 3.70 2.49 -8.63
C MET A 39 4.08 2.99 -7.23
N ILE A 40 5.24 2.58 -6.72
CA ILE A 40 5.76 3.01 -5.41
C ILE A 40 5.99 4.53 -5.42
N LEU A 41 6.63 5.08 -6.47
CA LEU A 41 6.85 6.52 -6.58
C LEU A 41 5.53 7.30 -6.57
N ARG A 42 4.50 6.79 -7.26
CA ARG A 42 3.17 7.42 -7.28
C ARG A 42 2.49 7.40 -5.91
N GLN A 43 2.57 6.28 -5.20
CA GLN A 43 2.04 6.17 -3.84
C GLN A 43 2.77 7.12 -2.88
N LEU A 44 4.09 7.26 -3.00
CA LEU A 44 4.87 8.20 -2.18
C LEU A 44 4.51 9.67 -2.47
N GLU A 45 4.37 10.03 -3.74
CA GLU A 45 3.95 11.37 -4.15
C GLU A 45 2.53 11.68 -3.62
N GLU A 46 1.62 10.72 -3.72
CA GLU A 46 0.25 10.85 -3.22
C GLU A 46 0.17 10.94 -1.70
N ALA A 47 0.95 10.14 -0.97
CA ALA A 47 1.04 10.23 0.48
C ALA A 47 1.54 11.61 0.93
N ALA A 48 2.49 12.20 0.19
CA ALA A 48 3.03 13.53 0.45
C ALA A 48 2.13 14.68 -0.06
N ALA A 49 1.17 14.39 -0.94
CA ALA A 49 0.27 15.40 -1.48
C ALA A 49 -0.64 15.98 -0.39
N PRO A 50 -0.95 17.29 -0.42
CA PRO A 50 -1.86 17.88 0.56
C PRO A 50 -3.24 17.21 0.50
N LEU A 51 -3.85 17.03 1.67
CA LEU A 51 -5.23 16.55 1.78
C LEU A 51 -6.19 17.73 1.60
N PRO A 52 -7.41 17.48 1.07
CA PRO A 52 -8.45 18.50 1.08
C PRO A 52 -8.88 18.83 2.51
N GLU A 53 -9.46 20.02 2.72
CA GLU A 53 -9.79 20.53 4.06
C GLU A 53 -10.80 19.66 4.84
N LYS A 54 -11.56 18.81 4.14
CA LYS A 54 -12.56 17.93 4.74
C LYS A 54 -12.39 16.49 4.23
N PRO A 55 -12.57 15.49 5.12
CA PRO A 55 -12.59 14.09 4.71
C PRO A 55 -13.79 13.79 3.81
N GLU A 56 -13.58 12.91 2.84
CA GLU A 56 -14.61 12.45 1.91
C GLU A 56 -15.47 11.35 2.56
N MET A 57 -14.90 10.61 3.51
CA MET A 57 -15.58 9.51 4.16
C MET A 57 -15.09 9.25 5.59
N LYS A 58 -15.87 8.47 6.31
CA LYS A 58 -15.46 7.80 7.55
C LYS A 58 -15.41 6.31 7.32
N VAL A 59 -14.32 5.70 7.78
CA VAL A 59 -14.06 4.27 7.63
C VAL A 59 -13.82 3.63 8.98
N ARG A 60 -14.38 2.44 9.21
CA ARG A 60 -14.10 1.61 10.38
C ARG A 60 -13.01 0.61 10.00
N CYS A 61 -11.92 0.61 10.75
CA CYS A 61 -10.88 -0.41 10.63
C CYS A 61 -11.46 -1.76 11.07
N VAL A 62 -11.45 -2.76 10.20
CA VAL A 62 -11.94 -4.13 10.49
C VAL A 62 -10.82 -5.15 10.63
N ASN A 63 -9.62 -4.82 10.16
CA ASN A 63 -8.42 -5.64 10.26
C ASN A 63 -7.31 -4.85 10.99
N ASP A 64 -6.75 -5.37 12.07
CA ASP A 64 -5.64 -4.76 12.82
C ASP A 64 -4.33 -5.55 12.71
N THR A 65 -4.35 -6.68 12.00
CA THR A 65 -3.22 -7.61 11.94
C THR A 65 -1.98 -6.96 11.33
N ASP A 66 -2.18 -6.01 10.41
CA ASP A 66 -1.12 -5.36 9.62
C ASP A 66 -1.03 -3.84 9.84
N HIS A 67 -1.65 -3.31 10.90
CA HIS A 67 -1.70 -1.86 11.12
C HIS A 67 -1.03 -1.45 12.44
N ILE A 68 0.06 -0.68 12.32
CA ILE A 68 0.82 -0.17 13.47
C ILE A 68 0.08 0.99 14.17
N TYR A 69 -0.65 1.81 13.41
CA TYR A 69 -1.23 3.08 13.88
C TYR A 69 -2.76 3.06 14.02
N LEU A 70 -3.42 2.00 13.53
CA LEU A 70 -4.88 1.89 13.53
C LEU A 70 -5.33 0.76 14.46
N LYS A 71 -6.52 0.93 15.05
CA LYS A 71 -7.12 -0.03 15.99
C LYS A 71 -8.37 -0.64 15.38
N ASN A 72 -8.50 -1.95 15.51
CA ASN A 72 -9.69 -2.68 15.08
C ASN A 72 -10.97 -2.08 15.71
N GLY A 73 -12.02 -1.97 14.91
CA GLY A 73 -13.34 -1.47 15.28
C GLY A 73 -13.43 0.05 15.42
N LYS A 74 -12.31 0.77 15.32
CA LYS A 74 -12.29 2.23 15.43
C LYS A 74 -12.58 2.91 14.08
N VAL A 75 -13.26 4.05 14.15
CA VAL A 75 -13.62 4.87 12.99
C VAL A 75 -12.61 5.99 12.80
N TYR A 76 -12.16 6.18 11.56
CA TYR A 76 -11.18 7.15 11.12
C TYR A 76 -11.71 7.99 9.95
N SER A 77 -11.12 9.16 9.76
CA SER A 77 -11.34 9.99 8.58
C SER A 77 -10.52 9.45 7.40
N ALA A 78 -11.14 9.34 6.23
CA ALA A 78 -10.47 8.87 5.03
C ALA A 78 -10.82 9.64 3.76
N TYR A 79 -9.95 9.48 2.76
CA TYR A 79 -10.02 10.08 1.44
C TYR A 79 -9.69 9.02 0.39
N HIS A 80 -10.30 9.13 -0.79
CA HIS A 80 -9.92 8.29 -1.92
C HIS A 80 -8.54 8.69 -2.45
N SER A 81 -7.75 7.68 -2.79
CA SER A 81 -6.51 7.86 -3.53
C SER A 81 -6.74 7.57 -5.02
N VAL A 82 -5.99 8.24 -5.88
CA VAL A 82 -5.97 8.00 -7.34
C VAL A 82 -5.35 6.64 -7.67
N THR A 83 -4.59 6.07 -6.73
CA THR A 83 -4.03 4.72 -6.79
C THR A 83 -5.00 3.61 -6.35
N GLY A 84 -6.22 3.95 -5.94
CA GLY A 84 -7.24 2.98 -5.50
C GLY A 84 -7.10 2.52 -4.04
N LEU A 85 -6.23 3.17 -3.28
CA LEU A 85 -6.04 3.00 -1.84
C LEU A 85 -6.87 4.03 -1.07
N PHE A 86 -6.94 3.89 0.25
CA PHE A 86 -7.49 4.90 1.15
C PHE A 86 -6.38 5.65 1.85
N ARG A 87 -6.47 6.99 1.83
CA ARG A 87 -5.67 7.84 2.70
C ARG A 87 -6.40 7.98 4.02
N VAL A 88 -5.88 7.39 5.09
CA VAL A 88 -6.55 7.36 6.42
C VAL A 88 -5.73 8.14 7.42
N THR A 89 -6.38 9.08 8.12
CA THR A 89 -5.75 9.88 9.17
C THR A 89 -5.92 9.20 10.53
N ASP A 90 -4.82 8.97 11.22
CA ASP A 90 -4.80 8.33 12.54
C ASP A 90 -5.06 9.32 13.70
N ASP A 91 -4.94 8.84 14.93
CA ASP A 91 -5.14 9.63 16.15
C ASP A 91 -4.07 10.70 16.41
N SER A 92 -2.89 10.58 15.78
CA SER A 92 -1.80 11.55 15.87
C SER A 92 -1.96 12.69 14.85
N GLY A 93 -2.87 12.53 13.88
CA GLY A 93 -3.07 13.46 12.77
C GLY A 93 -2.19 13.14 11.57
N GLU A 94 -1.43 12.05 11.60
CA GLU A 94 -0.66 11.56 10.46
C GLU A 94 -1.57 10.78 9.51
N THR A 95 -1.30 10.87 8.20
CA THR A 95 -2.12 10.21 7.18
C THR A 95 -1.28 9.26 6.35
N PHE A 96 -1.75 8.03 6.23
CA PHE A 96 -1.09 6.95 5.52
C PHE A 96 -2.01 6.32 4.49
N LEU A 97 -1.42 5.57 3.54
CA LEU A 97 -2.15 4.80 2.54
C LEU A 97 -2.41 3.39 3.06
N TYR A 98 -3.64 2.94 2.96
CA TYR A 98 -4.04 1.58 3.31
C TYR A 98 -4.94 0.97 2.23
N SER A 99 -4.99 -0.36 2.20
CA SER A 99 -5.90 -1.08 1.32
C SER A 99 -7.34 -0.87 1.79
N PRO A 100 -8.29 -0.62 0.87
CA PRO A 100 -9.69 -0.43 1.24
C PRO A 100 -10.34 -1.68 1.83
N GLU A 101 -9.77 -2.86 1.57
CA GLU A 101 -10.24 -4.16 2.10
C GLU A 101 -10.09 -4.28 3.63
N ASP A 102 -9.20 -3.50 4.24
CA ASP A 102 -9.02 -3.46 5.69
C ASP A 102 -10.08 -2.60 6.40
N PHE A 103 -10.99 -1.99 5.64
CA PHE A 103 -11.96 -1.03 6.15
C PHE A 103 -13.39 -1.30 5.69
N GLU A 104 -14.32 -0.84 6.52
CA GLU A 104 -15.74 -0.72 6.20
C GLU A 104 -16.13 0.76 6.16
N ILE A 105 -16.72 1.22 5.07
CA ILE A 105 -17.20 2.60 4.95
C ILE A 105 -18.43 2.79 5.85
N VAL A 106 -18.33 3.72 6.79
CA VAL A 106 -19.40 4.06 7.74
C VAL A 106 -20.25 5.21 7.23
N GLU A 107 -19.64 6.18 6.54
CA GLU A 107 -20.28 7.40 6.06
C GLU A 107 -19.50 7.98 4.88
N GLU A 108 -20.18 8.43 3.84
CA GLU A 108 -19.62 9.17 2.69
C GLU A 108 -20.26 10.56 2.62
N TYR A 109 -19.49 11.58 2.20
CA TYR A 109 -19.88 12.99 2.19
C TYR A 109 -20.07 13.58 0.79
#